data_AF-A0A957CHG2-F1
#
_entry.id   AF-A0A957CHG2-F1
#
_cell.length_a   1.000
_cell.length_b   1.000
_cell.length_c   1.000
_cell.angle_alpha   90.00
_cell.angle_beta   90.00
_cell.angle_gamma   90.00
#
_symmetry.space_group_name_H-M   'P 1'
#
loop_
_entity.id
_entity.type
_entity.pdbx_description
1 polymer ?
#
loop_
_entity_poly.entity_id
_entity_poly.type
_entity_poly.pdbx_seq_one_letter_code
_entity_poly.pdbx_strand_id
1 'polypeptide(L)'
;MIQPQTQAPEYWGPNFALTDSDIEQIYNHLLEVEHPLTSDEISQVIIAYRVALEVQHVERLLSGRTIYQPQNSYTVGEQLVFPTLTFAQGEVTSIREGYNPQYGSFNVIQVDIGGTVREFASDFQNETFLNQNNVELVTSVEDVDVETLILQYGRHVSDAVTAALSDREEFVRLGREWFVKALLAEVNIGHLHLAEAVLEMSGGGPLPPDEILPHLDMDPSLDVSVQRFSLNYGLLKDERFDDVAPVGEVSWFLRRLEPADVLEIPGRLLFTSIPHDRALLSPQLLSLERELDDEWSDLEPDMGVETANFTVLFPHRWAGTMPLSSQVRSLLPPGHSKRQRILFVDEFTNEEIVGWVVKDGRYIFGLRDWYEKNGIPIGGFVRVQAGAKP
;
A
#
# COMPACT_ATOMS: atom_id res chain seq x y z
N MET A 1 -30.51 -3.75 12.63
CA MET A 1 -29.92 -2.40 12.52
C MET A 1 -29.62 -2.20 11.06
N ILE A 2 -30.19 -1.18 10.43
CA ILE A 2 -29.87 -0.82 9.04
C ILE A 2 -29.25 0.56 9.15
N GLN A 3 -27.94 0.56 9.43
CA GLN A 3 -27.13 1.75 9.24
C GLN A 3 -26.80 1.84 7.73
N PRO A 4 -26.58 3.05 7.19
CA PRO A 4 -25.86 3.23 5.94
C PRO A 4 -24.69 2.26 5.82
N GLN A 5 -24.58 1.63 4.65
CA GLN A 5 -23.62 0.56 4.41
C GLN A 5 -22.20 1.04 4.62
N THR A 6 -21.86 2.26 4.18
CA THR A 6 -20.50 2.80 4.35
C THR A 6 -20.15 3.14 5.80
N GLN A 7 -21.13 3.19 6.71
CA GLN A 7 -20.91 3.39 8.15
C GLN A 7 -20.84 2.06 8.91
N ALA A 8 -21.26 0.95 8.29
CA ALA A 8 -21.19 -0.37 8.89
C ALA A 8 -19.75 -0.90 8.82
N PRO A 9 -19.13 -1.28 9.95
CA PRO A 9 -17.77 -1.84 9.94
C PRO A 9 -17.61 -3.07 9.05
N GLU A 10 -18.68 -3.87 8.90
CA GLU A 10 -18.67 -5.08 8.07
C GLU A 10 -18.50 -4.77 6.58
N TYR A 11 -18.88 -3.57 6.13
CA TYR A 11 -18.79 -3.16 4.72
C TYR A 11 -17.34 -3.00 4.26
N TRP A 12 -16.51 -2.38 5.09
CA TRP A 12 -15.07 -2.22 4.88
C TRP A 12 -14.24 -3.37 5.45
N GLY A 13 -14.91 -4.46 5.87
CA GLY A 13 -14.28 -5.63 6.45
C GLY A 13 -13.49 -6.46 5.43
N PRO A 14 -12.97 -7.63 5.84
CA PRO A 14 -12.00 -8.44 5.08
C PRO A 14 -12.46 -8.91 3.70
N ASN A 15 -13.76 -8.81 3.39
CA ASN A 15 -14.34 -9.18 2.09
C ASN A 15 -14.55 -7.97 1.18
N PHE A 16 -14.04 -6.79 1.54
CA PHE A 16 -14.13 -5.61 0.72
C PHE A 16 -13.45 -5.86 -0.63
N ALA A 17 -14.17 -5.55 -1.71
CA ALA A 17 -13.67 -5.66 -3.06
C ALA A 17 -14.10 -4.44 -3.88
N LEU A 18 -13.22 -4.01 -4.77
CA LEU A 18 -13.53 -2.99 -5.75
C LEU A 18 -14.48 -3.55 -6.81
N THR A 19 -15.46 -2.74 -7.16
CA THR A 19 -16.36 -2.97 -8.29
C THR A 19 -15.78 -2.31 -9.54
N ASP A 20 -16.30 -2.68 -10.72
CA ASP A 20 -15.87 -2.05 -11.97
C ASP A 20 -16.11 -0.52 -11.96
N SER A 21 -17.18 -0.06 -11.29
CA SER A 21 -17.45 1.38 -11.11
C SER A 21 -16.36 2.09 -10.31
N ASP A 22 -15.74 1.42 -9.33
CA ASP A 22 -14.64 2.00 -8.58
C ASP A 22 -13.37 2.06 -9.43
N ILE A 23 -13.11 1.04 -10.25
CA ILE A 23 -11.96 1.04 -11.16
C ILE A 23 -12.10 2.15 -12.20
N GLU A 24 -13.29 2.34 -12.76
CA GLU A 24 -13.60 3.47 -13.64
C GLU A 24 -13.38 4.81 -12.93
N GLN A 25 -13.81 4.93 -11.67
CA GLN A 25 -13.56 6.14 -10.88
C GLN A 25 -12.06 6.40 -10.65
N ILE A 26 -11.28 5.37 -10.33
CA ILE A 26 -9.82 5.49 -10.16
C ILE A 26 -9.18 5.94 -11.47
N TYR A 27 -9.56 5.32 -12.58
CA TYR A 27 -9.03 5.67 -13.90
C TYR A 27 -9.34 7.12 -14.26
N ASN A 28 -10.60 7.54 -14.11
CA ASN A 28 -11.03 8.91 -14.38
C ASN A 28 -10.33 9.92 -13.46
N HIS A 29 -10.17 9.59 -12.19
CA HIS A 29 -9.49 10.47 -11.25
C HIS A 29 -8.01 10.64 -11.60
N LEU A 30 -7.31 9.57 -11.95
CA LEU A 30 -5.92 9.64 -12.42
C LEU A 30 -5.79 10.43 -13.74
N LEU A 31 -6.79 10.36 -14.61
CA LEU A 31 -6.86 11.20 -15.80
C LEU A 31 -7.09 12.68 -15.49
N GLU A 32 -7.83 12.99 -14.41
CA GLU A 32 -8.14 14.36 -14.01
C GLU A 32 -6.96 15.04 -13.30
N VAL A 33 -6.29 14.33 -12.39
CA VAL A 33 -5.15 14.88 -11.65
C VAL A 33 -3.85 14.88 -12.48
N GLU A 34 -3.79 14.05 -13.52
CA GLU A 34 -2.67 13.94 -14.47
C GLU A 34 -1.30 13.66 -13.82
N HIS A 35 -1.27 13.11 -12.60
CA HIS A 35 -0.05 12.69 -11.91
C HIS A 35 -0.20 11.33 -11.20
N PRO A 36 0.90 10.61 -10.92
CA PRO A 36 0.85 9.37 -10.16
C PRO A 36 0.29 9.57 -8.76
N LEU A 37 -0.41 8.56 -8.24
CA LEU A 37 -0.95 8.53 -6.88
C LEU A 37 -0.52 7.26 -6.17
N THR A 38 -0.32 7.35 -4.86
CA THR A 38 -0.09 6.19 -4.01
C THR A 38 -1.38 5.37 -3.82
N SER A 39 -1.22 4.09 -3.47
CA SER A 39 -2.35 3.21 -3.13
C SER A 39 -3.19 3.79 -1.97
N ASP A 40 -2.55 4.52 -1.05
CA ASP A 40 -3.22 5.15 0.09
C ASP A 40 -4.04 6.36 -0.37
N GLU A 41 -3.52 7.22 -1.24
CA GLU A 41 -4.29 8.34 -1.83
C GLU A 41 -5.47 7.85 -2.66
N ILE A 42 -5.27 6.82 -3.48
CA ILE A 42 -6.36 6.19 -4.25
C ILE A 42 -7.42 5.62 -3.30
N SER A 43 -7.02 5.03 -2.17
CA SER A 43 -7.98 4.52 -1.18
C SER A 43 -8.88 5.64 -0.61
N GLN A 44 -8.33 6.84 -0.40
CA GLN A 44 -9.09 7.99 0.08
C GLN A 44 -10.14 8.42 -0.95
N VAL A 45 -9.74 8.46 -2.23
CA VAL A 45 -10.65 8.77 -3.35
C VAL A 45 -11.81 7.77 -3.40
N ILE A 46 -11.52 6.47 -3.25
CA ILE A 46 -12.55 5.42 -3.27
C ILE A 46 -13.50 5.51 -2.07
N ILE A 47 -12.98 5.74 -0.87
CA ILE A 47 -13.82 5.90 0.33
C ILE A 47 -14.74 7.10 0.15
N ALA A 48 -14.20 8.25 -0.25
CA ALA A 48 -14.98 9.46 -0.50
C ALA A 48 -16.03 9.24 -1.60
N TYR A 49 -15.67 8.57 -2.69
CA TYR A 49 -16.57 8.25 -3.80
C TYR A 49 -17.74 7.36 -3.37
N ARG A 50 -17.46 6.28 -2.63
CA ARG A 50 -18.48 5.34 -2.14
C ARG A 50 -19.45 6.01 -1.16
N VAL A 51 -18.95 6.87 -0.28
CA VAL A 51 -19.78 7.68 0.61
C VAL A 51 -20.67 8.64 -0.20
N ALA A 52 -20.10 9.35 -1.17
CA ALA A 52 -20.86 10.26 -2.03
C ALA A 52 -21.94 9.53 -2.85
N LEU A 53 -21.65 8.33 -3.35
CA LEU A 53 -22.66 7.49 -4.03
C LEU A 53 -23.81 7.12 -3.11
N GLU A 54 -23.52 6.77 -1.86
CA GLU A 54 -24.55 6.44 -0.87
C GLU A 54 -25.42 7.66 -0.53
N VAL A 55 -24.80 8.82 -0.30
CA VAL A 55 -25.51 10.09 -0.07
C VAL A 55 -26.43 10.41 -1.26
N GLN A 56 -25.91 10.39 -2.49
CA GLN A 56 -26.71 10.65 -3.68
C GLN A 56 -27.83 9.62 -3.87
N HIS A 57 -27.60 8.36 -3.50
CA HIS A 57 -28.63 7.34 -3.55
C HIS A 57 -29.78 7.67 -2.60
N VAL A 58 -29.47 8.04 -1.35
CA VAL A 58 -30.47 8.44 -0.35
C VAL A 58 -31.19 9.72 -0.77
N GLU A 59 -30.49 10.74 -1.27
CA GLU A 59 -31.11 11.97 -1.79
C GLU A 59 -32.13 11.67 -2.91
N ARG A 60 -31.80 10.77 -3.84
CA ARG A 60 -32.73 10.35 -4.91
C ARG A 60 -33.94 9.60 -4.36
N LEU A 61 -33.76 8.81 -3.30
CA LEU A 61 -34.86 8.14 -2.62
C LEU A 61 -35.76 9.14 -1.89
N LEU A 62 -35.21 10.25 -1.39
CA LEU A 62 -35.97 11.30 -0.69
C LEU A 62 -36.57 12.35 -1.63
N SER A 63 -36.05 12.49 -2.85
CA SER A 63 -36.48 13.51 -3.81
C SER A 63 -37.99 13.44 -4.10
N GLY A 64 -38.71 14.51 -3.71
CA GLY A 64 -40.15 14.63 -3.91
C GLY A 64 -41.02 13.76 -3.00
N ARG A 65 -40.46 13.20 -1.91
CA ARG A 65 -41.18 12.32 -0.98
C ARG A 65 -41.03 12.80 0.46
N THR A 66 -42.03 12.53 1.30
CA THR A 66 -42.01 12.88 2.72
C THR A 66 -41.45 11.70 3.53
N ILE A 67 -40.52 11.97 4.46
CA ILE A 67 -40.07 10.95 5.43
C ILE A 67 -41.23 10.64 6.36
N TYR A 68 -41.61 9.36 6.46
CA TYR A 68 -42.67 8.95 7.37
C TYR A 68 -42.24 9.12 8.84
N GLN A 69 -43.03 9.89 9.58
CA GLN A 69 -43.01 10.03 11.03
C GLN A 69 -44.44 9.84 11.58
N PRO A 70 -44.66 8.96 12.57
CA PRO A 70 -45.98 8.75 13.15
C PRO A 70 -46.70 10.01 13.68
N GLN A 71 -45.96 11.04 14.11
CA GLN A 71 -46.54 12.28 14.63
C GLN A 71 -47.20 13.18 13.57
N ASN A 72 -46.80 13.04 12.29
CA ASN A 72 -47.26 13.91 11.22
C ASN A 72 -48.61 13.44 10.65
N SER A 73 -49.31 14.36 10.00
CA SER A 73 -50.51 14.10 9.20
C SER A 73 -50.13 13.90 7.73
N TYR A 74 -50.88 13.04 7.03
CA TYR A 74 -50.65 12.77 5.59
C TYR A 74 -51.94 12.86 4.79
N THR A 75 -51.81 12.95 3.47
CA THR A 75 -52.95 12.99 2.54
C THR A 75 -52.97 11.79 1.60
N VAL A 76 -54.16 11.39 1.14
CA VAL A 76 -54.30 10.32 0.12
C VAL A 76 -53.63 10.79 -1.17
N GLY A 77 -52.76 9.94 -1.74
CA GLY A 77 -51.91 10.25 -2.89
C GLY A 77 -50.51 10.77 -2.54
N GLU A 78 -50.22 10.99 -1.24
CA GLU A 78 -48.89 11.43 -0.80
C GLU A 78 -47.87 10.29 -0.88
N GLN A 79 -46.66 10.61 -1.35
CA GLN A 79 -45.55 9.68 -1.48
C GLN A 79 -44.66 9.73 -0.24
N LEU A 80 -44.55 8.59 0.45
CA LEU A 80 -43.80 8.45 1.69
C LEU A 80 -42.57 7.57 1.51
N VAL A 81 -41.52 7.88 2.27
CA VAL A 81 -40.32 7.05 2.42
C VAL A 81 -40.24 6.53 3.85
N PHE A 82 -39.90 5.26 3.99
CA PHE A 82 -39.76 4.56 5.26
C PHE A 82 -38.31 4.15 5.50
N PRO A 83 -37.47 4.99 6.14
CA PRO A 83 -36.05 4.67 6.38
C PRO A 83 -35.84 3.32 7.09
N THR A 84 -36.64 3.05 8.12
CA THR A 84 -36.61 1.79 8.89
C THR A 84 -37.05 0.54 8.12
N LEU A 85 -37.65 0.70 6.94
CA LEU A 85 -38.00 -0.38 6.02
C LEU A 85 -37.07 -0.40 4.80
N THR A 86 -35.77 -0.14 4.98
CA THR A 86 -34.78 -0.10 3.90
C THR A 86 -35.13 0.97 2.86
N PHE A 87 -35.51 2.16 3.32
CA PHE A 87 -35.96 3.27 2.48
C PHE A 87 -37.08 2.90 1.49
N ALA A 88 -37.98 1.98 1.89
CA ALA A 88 -39.12 1.60 1.08
C ALA A 88 -39.97 2.83 0.73
N GLN A 89 -40.47 2.86 -0.50
CA GLN A 89 -41.33 3.93 -1.02
C GLN A 89 -42.76 3.42 -1.06
N GLY A 90 -43.72 4.27 -0.72
CA GLY A 90 -45.12 3.92 -0.86
C GLY A 90 -46.06 5.11 -0.93
N GLU A 91 -47.24 4.88 -1.49
CA GLU A 91 -48.29 5.88 -1.67
C GLU A 91 -49.42 5.67 -0.67
N VAL A 92 -49.89 6.74 -0.04
CA VAL A 92 -51.05 6.68 0.85
C VAL A 92 -52.33 6.44 0.05
N THR A 93 -52.98 5.29 0.25
CA THR A 93 -54.20 4.91 -0.49
C THR A 93 -55.50 5.25 0.27
N SER A 94 -55.48 5.25 1.60
CA SER A 94 -56.64 5.59 2.42
C SER A 94 -56.25 5.99 3.83
N ILE A 95 -57.13 6.73 4.51
CA ILE A 95 -56.95 7.18 5.89
C ILE A 95 -58.21 6.85 6.69
N ARG A 96 -58.06 6.28 7.88
CA ARG A 96 -59.17 5.98 8.80
C ARG A 96 -58.85 6.41 10.22
N GLU A 97 -59.87 6.77 10.99
CA GLU A 97 -59.70 7.05 12.42
C GLU A 97 -59.37 5.76 13.19
N GLY A 98 -58.37 5.86 14.05
CA GLY A 98 -57.92 4.83 14.98
C GLY A 98 -58.16 5.26 16.42
N TYR A 99 -58.47 4.28 17.28
CA TYR A 99 -58.59 4.50 18.72
C TYR A 99 -57.91 3.37 19.46
N ASN A 100 -57.02 3.72 20.39
CA ASN A 100 -56.46 2.78 21.34
C ASN A 100 -56.79 3.25 22.77
N PRO A 101 -57.40 2.40 23.62
CA PRO A 101 -57.75 2.78 25.00
C PRO A 101 -56.59 3.33 25.84
N GLN A 102 -55.34 2.95 25.53
CA GLN A 102 -54.15 3.39 26.23
C GLN A 102 -53.55 4.68 25.64
N TYR A 103 -53.68 4.88 24.32
CA TYR A 103 -52.95 5.94 23.60
C TYR A 103 -53.85 7.05 23.05
N GLY A 104 -55.18 6.91 23.15
CA GLY A 104 -56.16 7.87 22.65
C GLY A 104 -56.48 7.68 21.17
N SER A 105 -56.99 8.76 20.56
CA SER A 105 -57.31 8.81 19.13
C SER A 105 -56.08 9.18 18.31
N PHE A 106 -55.94 8.53 17.15
CA PHE A 106 -54.91 8.78 16.16
C PHE A 106 -55.47 8.37 14.79
N ASN A 107 -54.75 8.61 13.70
CA ASN A 107 -55.16 8.17 12.37
C ASN A 107 -54.36 6.95 11.92
N VAL A 108 -54.96 6.10 11.10
CA VAL A 108 -54.29 4.97 10.45
C VAL A 108 -54.29 5.23 8.96
N ILE A 109 -53.10 5.36 8.40
CA ILE A 109 -52.88 5.46 6.96
C ILE A 109 -52.63 4.06 6.40
N GLN A 110 -53.23 3.79 5.25
CA GLN A 110 -52.95 2.61 4.45
C GLN A 110 -52.02 3.04 3.32
N VAL A 111 -50.90 2.35 3.18
CA VAL A 111 -49.82 2.70 2.24
C VAL A 111 -49.53 1.49 1.36
N ASP A 112 -49.55 1.69 0.05
CA ASP A 112 -49.12 0.68 -0.92
C ASP A 112 -47.61 0.78 -1.13
N ILE A 113 -46.90 -0.29 -0.76
CA ILE A 113 -45.45 -0.43 -0.94
C ILE A 113 -45.22 -1.57 -1.94
N GLY A 114 -44.99 -1.20 -3.20
CA GLY A 114 -44.68 -2.16 -4.27
C GLY A 114 -45.76 -3.22 -4.50
N GLY A 115 -47.04 -2.85 -4.37
CA GLY A 115 -48.20 -3.74 -4.50
C GLY A 115 -48.58 -4.45 -3.20
N THR A 116 -47.83 -4.25 -2.11
CA THR A 116 -48.18 -4.75 -0.78
C THR A 116 -48.72 -3.61 0.07
N VAL A 117 -49.99 -3.74 0.42
CA VAL A 117 -50.67 -2.81 1.32
C VAL A 117 -50.23 -3.04 2.77
N ARG A 118 -49.81 -1.97 3.45
CA ARG A 118 -49.49 -1.97 4.89
C ARG A 118 -50.18 -0.80 5.60
N GLU A 119 -50.47 -0.96 6.88
CA GLU A 119 -51.06 0.09 7.72
C GLU A 119 -50.01 0.71 8.64
N PHE A 120 -50.05 2.03 8.77
CA PHE A 120 -49.15 2.83 9.60
C PHE A 120 -49.94 3.88 10.39
N ALA A 121 -49.40 4.34 11.52
CA ALA A 121 -50.05 5.37 12.35
C ALA A 121 -49.69 6.78 11.83
N SER A 122 -50.64 7.71 11.88
CA SER A 122 -50.42 9.14 11.65
C SER A 122 -51.12 9.94 12.74
N ASP A 123 -50.75 11.21 12.89
CA ASP A 123 -51.27 12.09 13.95
C ASP A 123 -51.06 11.53 15.38
N PHE A 124 -50.05 10.67 15.55
CA PHE A 124 -49.78 9.99 16.81
C PHE A 124 -48.88 10.86 17.70
N GLN A 125 -49.49 11.59 18.63
CA GLN A 125 -48.82 12.60 19.46
C GLN A 125 -47.93 12.03 20.58
N ASN A 126 -47.98 10.72 20.86
CA ASN A 126 -47.11 10.13 21.87
C ASN A 126 -45.69 9.97 21.33
N GLU A 127 -44.69 10.04 22.22
CA GLU A 127 -43.30 9.82 21.84
C GLU A 127 -43.13 8.43 21.21
N THR A 128 -42.57 8.40 19.99
CA THR A 128 -42.18 7.17 19.32
C THR A 128 -40.73 7.27 18.90
N PHE A 129 -40.00 6.17 19.05
CA PHE A 129 -38.62 6.07 18.58
C PHE A 129 -38.49 6.38 17.07
N LEU A 130 -39.56 6.16 16.30
CA LEU A 130 -39.57 6.40 14.85
C LEU A 130 -39.53 7.89 14.48
N ASN A 131 -40.07 8.79 15.31
CA ASN A 131 -40.07 10.23 15.00
C ASN A 131 -38.64 10.80 14.98
N GLN A 132 -37.79 10.38 15.93
CA GLN A 132 -36.39 10.82 16.01
C GLN A 132 -35.49 9.99 15.10
N ASN A 133 -35.59 8.66 15.18
CA ASN A 133 -34.67 7.75 14.49
C ASN A 133 -34.79 7.84 12.95
N ASN A 134 -35.98 8.07 12.38
CA ASN A 134 -36.10 8.21 10.93
C ASN A 134 -35.44 9.49 10.40
N VAL A 135 -35.37 10.55 11.21
CA VAL A 135 -34.64 11.78 10.87
C VAL A 135 -33.15 11.55 11.07
N GLU A 136 -32.77 10.99 12.22
CA GLU A 136 -31.37 10.68 12.56
C GLU A 136 -30.71 9.77 11.53
N LEU A 137 -31.42 8.76 11.02
CA LEU A 137 -30.94 7.84 9.98
C LEU A 137 -30.68 8.54 8.64
N VAL A 138 -31.37 9.63 8.33
CA VAL A 138 -31.14 10.40 7.11
C VAL A 138 -30.00 11.38 7.32
N THR A 139 -30.02 12.11 8.44
CA THR A 139 -28.94 13.05 8.78
C THR A 139 -27.60 12.33 8.97
N SER A 140 -27.60 11.11 9.50
CA SER A 140 -26.35 10.36 9.68
C SER A 140 -25.71 9.99 8.35
N VAL A 141 -26.49 9.78 7.28
CA VAL A 141 -25.97 9.52 5.94
C VAL A 141 -25.34 10.78 5.34
N GLU A 142 -25.96 11.94 5.57
CA GLU A 142 -25.50 13.24 5.06
C GLU A 142 -24.22 13.72 5.78
N ASP A 143 -24.13 13.49 7.10
CA ASP A 143 -23.02 13.94 7.95
C ASP A 143 -21.97 12.83 8.21
N VAL A 144 -21.59 12.08 7.18
CA VAL A 144 -20.53 11.06 7.29
C VAL A 144 -19.16 11.72 7.44
N ASP A 145 -18.47 11.38 8.52
CA ASP A 145 -17.05 11.73 8.70
C ASP A 145 -16.14 10.80 7.87
N VAL A 146 -15.84 11.24 6.66
CA VAL A 146 -14.96 10.53 5.71
C VAL A 146 -13.53 10.39 6.26
N GLU A 147 -13.03 11.38 7.00
CA GLU A 147 -11.67 11.34 7.55
C GLU A 147 -11.53 10.21 8.58
N THR A 148 -12.53 10.03 9.44
CA THR A 148 -12.57 8.91 10.39
C THR A 148 -12.60 7.56 9.66
N LEU A 149 -13.37 7.44 8.57
CA LEU A 149 -13.40 6.21 7.76
C LEU A 149 -12.04 5.91 7.10
N ILE A 150 -11.36 6.93 6.58
CA ILE A 150 -10.02 6.80 6.00
C ILE A 150 -9.03 6.30 7.07
N LEU A 151 -9.04 6.89 8.26
CA LEU A 151 -8.14 6.49 9.34
C LEU A 151 -8.38 5.04 9.80
N GLN A 152 -9.64 4.62 9.82
CA GLN A 152 -10.01 3.30 10.31
C GLN A 152 -9.82 2.19 9.26
N TYR A 153 -10.18 2.46 8.00
CA TYR A 153 -10.30 1.44 6.95
C TYR A 153 -9.37 1.66 5.75
N GLY A 154 -8.70 2.81 5.64
CA GLY A 154 -7.87 3.18 4.49
C GLY A 154 -6.80 2.14 4.15
N ARG A 155 -6.16 1.52 5.15
CA ARG A 155 -5.18 0.46 4.93
C ARG A 155 -5.79 -0.76 4.21
N HIS A 156 -6.97 -1.20 4.65
CA HIS A 156 -7.62 -2.37 4.06
C HIS A 156 -8.07 -2.09 2.62
N VAL A 157 -8.60 -0.88 2.37
CA VAL A 157 -8.97 -0.43 1.03
C VAL A 157 -7.73 -0.29 0.15
N SER A 158 -6.61 0.23 0.66
CA SER A 158 -5.33 0.35 -0.06
C SER A 158 -4.78 -1.02 -0.48
N ASP A 159 -4.88 -2.04 0.38
CA ASP A 159 -4.51 -3.42 0.05
C ASP A 159 -5.42 -3.98 -1.08
N ALA A 160 -6.73 -3.72 -1.00
CA ALA A 160 -7.68 -4.12 -2.04
C ALA A 160 -7.44 -3.41 -3.38
N VAL A 161 -7.12 -2.10 -3.35
CA VAL A 161 -6.73 -1.31 -4.53
C VAL A 161 -5.50 -1.90 -5.17
N THR A 162 -4.48 -2.19 -4.36
CA THR A 162 -3.23 -2.77 -4.82
C THR A 162 -3.48 -4.12 -5.53
N ALA A 163 -4.31 -4.98 -4.94
CA ALA A 163 -4.65 -6.26 -5.54
C ALA A 163 -5.43 -6.09 -6.86
N ALA A 164 -6.45 -5.24 -6.88
CA ALA A 164 -7.34 -5.09 -8.03
C ALA A 164 -6.68 -4.42 -9.25
N LEU A 165 -5.75 -3.48 -9.02
CA LEU A 165 -5.04 -2.79 -10.11
C LEU A 165 -3.87 -3.61 -10.68
N SER A 166 -3.32 -4.56 -9.92
CA SER A 166 -2.13 -5.32 -10.34
C SER A 166 -2.38 -6.21 -11.57
N ASP A 167 -3.62 -6.67 -11.77
CA ASP A 167 -3.98 -7.56 -12.89
C ASP A 167 -4.40 -6.80 -14.17
N ARG A 168 -4.32 -5.47 -14.16
CA ARG A 168 -4.87 -4.59 -15.21
C ARG A 168 -3.77 -3.86 -15.98
N GLU A 169 -3.71 -4.07 -17.29
CA GLU A 169 -2.64 -3.53 -18.15
C GLU A 169 -2.72 -2.01 -18.37
N GLU A 170 -3.89 -1.41 -18.13
CA GLU A 170 -4.10 0.03 -18.22
C GLU A 170 -3.41 0.81 -17.09
N PHE A 171 -3.11 0.16 -15.97
CA PHE A 171 -2.40 0.74 -14.84
C PHE A 171 -0.95 0.26 -14.81
N VAL A 172 -0.07 1.18 -14.41
CA VAL A 172 1.34 0.89 -14.18
C VAL A 172 1.64 1.12 -12.71
N ARG A 173 2.35 0.17 -12.10
CA ARG A 173 2.78 0.23 -10.71
C ARG A 173 4.28 0.42 -10.61
N LEU A 174 4.72 1.36 -9.79
CA LEU A 174 6.09 1.47 -9.32
C LEU A 174 6.08 1.61 -7.79
N GLY A 175 6.56 0.60 -7.08
CA GLY A 175 6.50 0.57 -5.61
C GLY A 175 5.06 0.67 -5.09
N ARG A 176 4.72 1.82 -4.49
CA ARG A 176 3.39 2.13 -3.94
C ARG A 176 2.54 3.04 -4.84
N GLU A 177 3.16 3.59 -5.88
CA GLU A 177 2.55 4.54 -6.80
C GLU A 177 1.92 3.81 -8.00
N TRP A 178 0.81 4.36 -8.45
CA TRP A 178 0.02 3.91 -9.57
C TRP A 178 -0.19 5.06 -10.53
N PHE A 179 -0.15 4.76 -11.82
CA PHE A 179 -0.44 5.72 -12.87
C PHE A 179 -1.09 5.06 -14.08
N VAL A 180 -1.77 5.86 -14.90
CA VAL A 180 -2.41 5.37 -16.13
C VAL A 180 -1.38 5.30 -17.25
N LYS A 181 -1.28 4.14 -17.90
CA LYS A 181 -0.32 3.89 -18.97
C LYS A 181 -0.43 4.89 -20.14
N ALA A 182 -1.64 5.37 -20.41
CA ALA A 182 -1.92 6.33 -21.48
C ALA A 182 -1.34 7.73 -21.23
N LEU A 183 -1.05 8.09 -19.97
CA LEU A 183 -0.49 9.39 -19.59
C LEU A 183 1.03 9.35 -19.35
N LEU A 184 1.67 8.20 -19.54
CA LEU A 184 3.12 8.10 -19.41
C LEU A 184 3.82 8.97 -20.46
N ALA A 185 4.83 9.71 -20.01
CA ALA A 185 5.75 10.40 -20.90
C ALA A 185 6.50 9.37 -21.76
N GLU A 186 6.77 9.73 -23.02
CA GLU A 186 7.50 8.84 -23.91
C GLU A 186 8.98 8.75 -23.48
N VAL A 187 9.39 7.56 -23.04
CA VAL A 187 10.81 7.24 -22.78
C VAL A 187 11.33 6.38 -23.94
N ASN A 188 12.00 7.03 -24.89
CA ASN A 188 12.59 6.37 -26.04
C ASN A 188 14.05 5.95 -25.78
N ILE A 189 14.63 5.23 -26.74
CA ILE A 189 16.03 4.75 -26.66
C ILE A 189 17.05 5.89 -26.54
N GLY A 190 16.75 7.08 -27.10
CA GLY A 190 17.58 8.27 -26.96
C GLY A 190 17.66 8.74 -25.51
N HIS A 191 16.52 8.84 -24.81
CA HIS A 191 16.48 9.15 -23.39
C HIS A 191 17.26 8.12 -22.57
N LEU A 192 17.16 6.83 -22.90
CA LEU A 192 17.91 5.78 -22.20
C LEU A 192 19.43 5.89 -22.45
N HIS A 193 19.88 6.25 -23.67
CA HIS A 193 21.31 6.52 -23.91
C HIS A 193 21.81 7.75 -23.14
N LEU A 194 21.00 8.80 -23.04
CA LEU A 194 21.35 9.98 -22.24
C LEU A 194 21.45 9.62 -20.75
N ALA A 195 20.50 8.84 -20.22
CA ALA A 195 20.54 8.36 -18.84
C ALA A 195 21.80 7.51 -18.58
N GLU A 196 22.17 6.62 -19.51
CA GLU A 196 23.42 5.86 -19.43
C GLU A 196 24.63 6.78 -19.41
N ALA A 197 24.71 7.78 -20.29
CA ALA A 197 25.82 8.71 -20.33
C ALA A 197 25.97 9.51 -19.02
N VAL A 198 24.85 9.97 -18.44
CA VAL A 198 24.83 10.68 -17.15
C VAL A 198 25.36 9.79 -16.03
N LEU A 199 24.87 8.55 -15.94
CA LEU A 199 25.36 7.60 -14.93
C LEU A 199 26.84 7.26 -15.14
N GLU A 200 27.30 7.08 -16.38
CA GLU A 200 28.69 6.80 -16.70
C GLU A 200 29.61 7.96 -16.30
N MET A 201 29.20 9.22 -16.52
CA MET A 201 29.93 10.40 -16.05
C MET A 201 30.06 10.43 -14.52
N SER A 202 29.11 9.84 -13.80
CA SER A 202 29.12 9.67 -12.34
C SER A 202 29.70 8.33 -11.88
N GLY A 203 30.54 7.68 -12.69
CA GLY A 203 31.21 6.43 -12.32
C GLY A 203 30.28 5.22 -12.20
N GLY A 204 29.14 5.26 -12.90
CA GLY A 204 28.07 4.26 -12.84
C GLY A 204 26.92 4.62 -11.91
N GLY A 205 27.06 5.63 -11.04
CA GLY A 205 26.04 6.07 -10.07
C GLY A 205 26.40 5.76 -8.61
N PRO A 206 25.41 5.56 -7.70
CA PRO A 206 23.98 5.61 -7.95
C PRO A 206 23.52 7.06 -8.10
N LEU A 207 22.52 7.32 -8.95
CA LEU A 207 21.87 8.63 -9.04
C LEU A 207 20.36 8.49 -8.87
N PRO A 208 19.72 9.37 -8.09
CA PRO A 208 18.26 9.45 -8.07
C PRO A 208 17.75 9.97 -9.43
N PRO A 209 16.50 9.64 -9.80
CA PRO A 209 15.93 10.10 -11.07
C PRO A 209 15.93 11.63 -11.20
N ASP A 210 15.81 12.36 -10.09
CA ASP A 210 15.81 13.82 -10.05
C ASP A 210 17.15 14.44 -10.49
N GLU A 211 18.26 13.70 -10.40
CA GLU A 211 19.57 14.11 -10.93
C GLU A 211 19.76 13.72 -12.40
N ILE A 212 19.02 12.72 -12.89
CA ILE A 212 19.11 12.23 -14.27
C ILE A 212 18.20 13.06 -15.19
N LEU A 213 16.95 13.31 -14.76
CA LEU A 213 15.90 13.99 -15.53
C LEU A 213 16.34 15.29 -16.22
N PRO A 214 17.10 16.21 -15.58
CA PRO A 214 17.48 17.48 -16.19
C PRO A 214 18.32 17.34 -17.47
N HIS A 215 18.89 16.15 -17.72
CA HIS A 215 19.76 15.88 -18.86
C HIS A 215 19.04 15.17 -20.03
N LEU A 216 17.78 14.77 -19.86
CA LEU A 216 17.06 13.92 -20.81
C LEU A 216 16.25 14.68 -21.87
N ASP A 217 16.13 16.02 -21.74
CA ASP A 217 15.34 16.89 -22.64
C ASP A 217 13.90 16.37 -22.84
N MET A 218 13.28 15.91 -21.74
CA MET A 218 11.88 15.48 -21.71
C MET A 218 10.93 16.66 -21.87
N ASP A 219 9.69 16.40 -22.28
CA ASP A 219 8.68 17.43 -22.50
C ASP A 219 8.46 18.27 -21.22
N PRO A 220 8.85 19.56 -21.22
CA PRO A 220 8.78 20.41 -20.03
C PRO A 220 7.35 20.83 -19.68
N SER A 221 6.36 20.53 -20.53
CA SER A 221 4.94 20.77 -20.22
C SER A 221 4.34 19.74 -19.27
N LEU A 222 4.97 18.56 -19.15
CA LEU A 222 4.53 17.50 -18.24
C LEU A 222 4.99 17.79 -16.81
N ASP A 223 4.15 17.40 -15.85
CA ASP A 223 4.50 17.47 -14.43
C ASP A 223 5.77 16.63 -14.13
N VAL A 224 6.60 17.12 -13.22
CA VAL A 224 7.87 16.46 -12.85
C VAL A 224 7.64 15.06 -12.30
N SER A 225 6.55 14.84 -11.56
CA SER A 225 6.19 13.51 -11.03
C SER A 225 5.90 12.52 -12.16
N VAL A 226 5.25 12.96 -13.24
CA VAL A 226 4.97 12.15 -14.43
C VAL A 226 6.28 11.81 -15.16
N GLN A 227 7.16 12.80 -15.34
CA GLN A 227 8.46 12.58 -15.97
C GLN A 227 9.30 11.57 -15.15
N ARG A 228 9.35 11.75 -13.82
CA ARG A 228 10.05 10.86 -12.87
C ARG A 228 9.50 9.45 -12.91
N PHE A 229 8.19 9.29 -12.83
CA PHE A 229 7.53 7.99 -12.88
C PHE A 229 7.78 7.29 -14.22
N SER A 230 7.66 8.03 -15.32
CA SER A 230 7.89 7.49 -16.68
C SER A 230 9.35 7.10 -16.88
N LEU A 231 10.30 7.90 -16.41
CA LEU A 231 11.73 7.57 -16.45
C LEU A 231 12.02 6.30 -15.67
N ASN A 232 11.59 6.23 -14.42
CA ASN A 232 11.80 5.04 -13.58
C ASN A 232 11.20 3.79 -14.23
N TYR A 233 10.01 3.90 -14.82
CA TYR A 233 9.38 2.80 -15.54
C TYR A 233 10.18 2.37 -16.77
N GLY A 234 10.76 3.33 -17.51
CA GLY A 234 11.61 3.06 -18.66
C GLY A 234 12.93 2.37 -18.27
N LEU A 235 13.61 2.89 -17.24
CA LEU A 235 14.87 2.35 -16.74
C LEU A 235 14.70 0.94 -16.15
N LEU A 236 13.62 0.70 -15.41
CA LEU A 236 13.32 -0.61 -14.82
C LEU A 236 13.18 -1.73 -15.87
N LYS A 237 12.75 -1.38 -17.09
CA LYS A 237 12.57 -2.32 -18.20
C LYS A 237 13.85 -2.59 -18.99
N ASP A 238 14.87 -1.78 -18.83
CA ASP A 238 16.11 -1.87 -19.60
C ASP A 238 17.21 -2.52 -18.75
N GLU A 239 17.77 -3.63 -19.23
CA GLU A 239 18.70 -4.47 -18.48
C GLU A 239 20.03 -3.79 -18.13
N ARG A 240 20.34 -2.63 -18.73
CA ARG A 240 21.56 -1.86 -18.45
C ARG A 240 21.52 -1.19 -17.08
N PHE A 241 20.32 -0.90 -16.57
CA PHE A 241 20.13 -0.17 -15.33
C PHE A 241 19.72 -1.12 -14.22
N ASP A 242 20.18 -0.84 -13.02
CA ASP A 242 19.78 -1.53 -11.80
C ASP A 242 19.37 -0.52 -10.74
N ASP A 243 18.26 -0.77 -10.07
CA ASP A 243 17.86 0.02 -8.90
C ASP A 243 18.60 -0.53 -7.68
N VAL A 244 19.43 0.30 -7.06
CA VAL A 244 20.30 -0.12 -5.94
C VAL A 244 19.94 0.57 -4.62
N ALA A 245 18.79 1.24 -4.57
CA ALA A 245 18.29 1.97 -3.41
C ALA A 245 17.58 1.06 -2.38
N PRO A 246 17.45 1.52 -1.12
CA PRO A 246 16.56 0.91 -0.13
C PRO A 246 15.07 1.12 -0.46
N VAL A 247 14.17 0.44 0.26
CA VAL A 247 12.71 0.61 0.12
C VAL A 247 12.30 2.06 0.31
N GLY A 248 11.49 2.56 -0.62
CA GLY A 248 10.92 3.91 -0.58
C GLY A 248 11.74 4.95 -1.34
N GLU A 249 12.98 4.60 -1.72
CA GLU A 249 13.83 5.41 -2.57
C GLU A 249 14.08 4.68 -3.90
N VAL A 250 14.52 5.42 -4.91
CA VAL A 250 14.94 4.87 -6.20
C VAL A 250 16.27 5.51 -6.54
N SER A 251 17.27 4.70 -6.86
CA SER A 251 18.54 5.20 -7.34
C SER A 251 19.16 4.23 -8.32
N TRP A 252 19.47 4.75 -9.51
CA TRP A 252 19.88 3.95 -10.63
C TRP A 252 21.39 3.81 -10.70
N PHE A 253 21.86 2.61 -11.03
CA PHE A 253 23.26 2.31 -11.28
C PHE A 253 23.42 1.58 -12.62
N LEU A 254 24.56 1.76 -13.29
CA LEU A 254 24.89 1.01 -14.50
C LEU A 254 25.39 -0.39 -14.17
N ARG A 255 24.61 -1.39 -14.57
CA ARG A 255 24.90 -2.79 -14.29
C ARG A 255 26.28 -3.24 -14.77
N ARG A 256 26.74 -2.75 -15.93
CA ARG A 256 28.07 -3.09 -16.47
C ARG A 256 29.25 -2.55 -15.66
N LEU A 257 29.01 -1.54 -14.82
CA LEU A 257 30.04 -0.93 -13.96
C LEU A 257 29.96 -1.43 -12.52
N GLU A 258 29.03 -2.34 -12.22
CA GLU A 258 29.01 -3.02 -10.93
C GLU A 258 30.27 -3.89 -10.77
N PRO A 259 30.75 -4.11 -9.52
CA PRO A 259 31.85 -5.01 -9.28
C PRO A 259 31.57 -6.44 -9.79
N ALA A 260 32.58 -7.12 -10.32
CA ALA A 260 32.41 -8.48 -10.87
C ALA A 260 31.88 -9.47 -9.81
N ASP A 261 32.36 -9.37 -8.57
CA ASP A 261 31.93 -10.20 -7.42
C ASP A 261 30.51 -9.85 -6.93
N VAL A 262 29.86 -8.83 -7.50
CA VAL A 262 28.46 -8.45 -7.26
C VAL A 262 27.55 -8.98 -8.38
N LEU A 263 28.06 -9.00 -9.61
CA LEU A 263 27.38 -9.57 -10.78
C LEU A 263 27.37 -11.10 -10.76
N GLU A 264 28.48 -11.72 -10.33
CA GLU A 264 28.64 -13.16 -10.23
C GLU A 264 29.07 -13.56 -8.82
N ILE A 265 28.43 -14.58 -8.26
CA ILE A 265 28.76 -15.08 -6.92
C ILE A 265 30.18 -15.66 -6.96
N PRO A 266 31.10 -15.19 -6.09
CA PRO A 266 32.45 -15.74 -6.02
C PRO A 266 32.44 -17.26 -5.81
N GLY A 267 33.24 -17.98 -6.59
CA GLY A 267 33.20 -19.45 -6.62
C GLY A 267 33.40 -20.15 -5.26
N ARG A 268 34.05 -19.49 -4.30
CA ARG A 268 34.25 -20.01 -2.93
C ARG A 268 33.05 -19.82 -2.00
N LEU A 269 32.09 -18.97 -2.37
CA LEU A 269 30.83 -18.74 -1.66
C LEU A 269 29.68 -19.59 -2.23
N LEU A 270 29.92 -20.34 -3.31
CA LEU A 270 28.93 -21.24 -3.87
C LEU A 270 28.62 -22.37 -2.89
N PHE A 271 27.44 -22.31 -2.28
CA PHE A 271 26.93 -23.33 -1.39
C PHE A 271 26.18 -24.41 -2.19
N THR A 272 26.45 -25.67 -1.89
CA THR A 272 25.66 -26.80 -2.38
C THR A 272 24.76 -27.27 -1.25
N SER A 273 23.47 -26.97 -1.35
CA SER A 273 22.50 -27.35 -0.32
C SER A 273 22.42 -28.86 -0.14
N ILE A 274 22.40 -29.27 1.12
CA ILE A 274 22.16 -30.65 1.52
C ILE A 274 20.73 -30.71 2.08
N PRO A 275 19.80 -31.38 1.39
CA PRO A 275 18.44 -31.52 1.88
C PRO A 275 18.43 -32.22 3.24
N HIS A 276 17.81 -31.58 4.22
CA HIS A 276 17.62 -32.15 5.54
C HIS A 276 16.29 -31.69 6.12
N ASP A 277 15.72 -32.49 7.01
CA ASP A 277 14.51 -32.12 7.74
C ASP A 277 14.91 -31.47 9.07
N ARG A 278 14.69 -30.16 9.18
CA ARG A 278 14.99 -29.37 10.37
C ARG A 278 14.23 -29.85 11.60
N ALA A 279 13.09 -30.53 11.44
CA ALA A 279 12.33 -31.11 12.55
C ALA A 279 13.06 -32.27 13.25
N LEU A 280 14.10 -32.84 12.61
CA LEU A 280 14.93 -33.89 13.19
C LEU A 280 16.08 -33.34 14.06
N LEU A 281 16.31 -32.02 14.07
CA LEU A 281 17.34 -31.41 14.89
C LEU A 281 16.93 -31.41 16.36
N SER A 282 17.84 -31.86 17.23
CA SER A 282 17.62 -31.77 18.68
C SER A 282 17.64 -30.31 19.15
N PRO A 283 17.06 -29.99 20.32
CA PRO A 283 17.15 -28.65 20.89
C PRO A 283 18.59 -28.12 21.01
N GLN A 284 19.58 -28.99 21.27
CA GLN A 284 20.99 -28.62 21.31
C GLN A 284 21.53 -28.24 19.93
N LEU A 285 21.13 -28.96 18.87
CA LEU A 285 21.53 -28.65 17.49
C LEU A 285 20.86 -27.37 16.98
N LEU A 286 19.59 -27.13 17.34
CA LEU A 286 18.89 -25.88 17.04
C LEU A 286 19.53 -24.68 17.77
N SER A 287 19.98 -24.87 19.01
CA SER A 287 20.75 -23.84 19.72
C SER A 287 22.08 -23.55 19.04
N LEU A 288 22.77 -24.59 18.54
CA LEU A 288 24.04 -24.44 17.82
C LEU A 288 23.84 -23.74 16.47
N GLU A 289 22.80 -24.09 15.71
CA GLU A 289 22.42 -23.38 14.47
C GLU A 289 22.24 -21.88 14.74
N ARG A 290 21.51 -21.54 15.81
CA ARG A 290 21.28 -20.15 16.19
C ARG A 290 22.53 -19.42 16.69
N GLU A 291 23.47 -20.13 17.30
CA GLU A 291 24.76 -19.58 17.72
C GLU A 291 25.69 -19.34 16.53
N LEU A 292 25.67 -20.24 15.54
CA LEU A 292 26.46 -20.10 14.31
C LEU A 292 25.95 -18.96 13.44
N ASP A 293 24.62 -18.85 13.27
CA ASP A 293 23.93 -17.84 12.45
C ASP A 293 24.72 -17.49 11.18
N ASP A 294 24.88 -18.47 10.30
CA ASP A 294 25.56 -18.25 9.02
C ASP A 294 24.59 -17.68 7.98
N GLU A 295 25.10 -17.34 6.79
CA GLU A 295 24.30 -16.77 5.74
C GLU A 295 23.21 -17.73 5.20
N TRP A 296 23.41 -19.05 5.32
CA TRP A 296 22.50 -20.10 4.84
C TRP A 296 21.58 -20.67 5.93
N SER A 297 21.71 -20.20 7.16
CA SER A 297 20.83 -20.55 8.26
C SER A 297 19.43 -20.01 7.99
N ASP A 298 18.43 -20.90 8.08
CA ASP A 298 17.02 -20.59 7.90
C ASP A 298 16.44 -19.97 9.18
N LEU A 299 17.07 -18.88 9.61
CA LEU A 299 16.71 -18.10 10.80
C LEU A 299 16.07 -16.78 10.37
N GLU A 300 14.92 -16.49 10.97
CA GLU A 300 14.27 -15.19 10.82
C GLU A 300 15.13 -14.10 11.48
N PRO A 301 15.28 -12.93 10.84
CA PRO A 301 15.99 -11.79 11.43
C PRO A 301 15.30 -11.34 12.72
N ASP A 302 16.09 -11.10 13.77
CA ASP A 302 15.57 -10.58 15.03
C ASP A 302 15.42 -9.06 14.95
N MET A 303 14.18 -8.56 15.07
CA MET A 303 13.88 -7.15 14.89
C MET A 303 14.33 -6.35 16.12
N GLY A 304 15.12 -5.30 15.92
CA GLY A 304 15.62 -4.43 16.99
C GLY A 304 17.06 -4.72 17.45
N VAL A 305 17.79 -5.55 16.71
CA VAL A 305 19.24 -5.70 16.87
C VAL A 305 19.95 -4.48 16.29
N GLU A 306 20.71 -3.75 17.11
CA GLU A 306 21.50 -2.59 16.66
C GLU A 306 22.97 -2.94 16.35
N THR A 307 23.39 -4.16 16.70
CA THR A 307 24.77 -4.63 16.53
C THR A 307 24.78 -6.11 16.18
N ALA A 308 25.52 -6.47 15.13
CA ALA A 308 25.79 -7.84 14.73
C ALA A 308 27.28 -8.15 14.89
N ASN A 309 27.61 -9.38 15.29
CA ASN A 309 28.99 -9.87 15.26
C ASN A 309 29.04 -11.08 14.34
N PHE A 310 30.08 -11.17 13.53
CA PHE A 310 30.29 -12.35 12.69
C PHE A 310 31.75 -12.77 12.73
N THR A 311 31.97 -14.06 12.45
CA THR A 311 33.30 -14.64 12.30
C THR A 311 33.69 -14.60 10.83
N VAL A 312 34.86 -14.06 10.51
CA VAL A 312 35.36 -13.99 9.13
C VAL A 312 35.85 -15.37 8.69
N LEU A 313 34.98 -16.14 8.03
CA LEU A 313 35.32 -17.44 7.46
C LEU A 313 36.25 -17.29 6.25
N PHE A 314 36.94 -18.38 5.89
CA PHE A 314 37.89 -18.37 4.76
C PHE A 314 37.29 -17.87 3.43
N PRO A 315 36.09 -18.30 2.99
CA PRO A 315 35.48 -17.77 1.77
C PRO A 315 35.28 -16.26 1.78
N HIS A 316 34.75 -15.74 2.90
CA HIS A 316 34.52 -14.32 3.12
C HIS A 316 35.82 -13.51 3.17
N ARG A 317 36.85 -14.02 3.86
CA ARG A 317 38.16 -13.37 3.89
C ARG A 317 38.83 -13.29 2.52
N TRP A 318 38.67 -14.34 1.70
CA TRP A 318 39.23 -14.41 0.35
C TRP A 318 38.47 -13.52 -0.63
N ALA A 319 37.14 -13.54 -0.58
CA ALA A 319 36.29 -12.72 -1.44
C ALA A 319 36.25 -11.25 -0.99
N GLY A 320 36.59 -10.95 0.27
CA GLY A 320 36.42 -9.62 0.84
C GLY A 320 34.95 -9.27 1.08
N THR A 321 34.18 -10.26 1.53
CA THR A 321 32.74 -10.14 1.75
C THR A 321 32.41 -10.40 3.22
N MET A 322 31.22 -9.99 3.64
CA MET A 322 30.60 -10.30 4.93
C MET A 322 29.37 -11.21 4.71
N PRO A 323 29.12 -12.21 5.56
CA PRO A 323 27.91 -13.03 5.49
C PRO A 323 26.65 -12.21 5.76
N LEU A 324 25.60 -12.47 5.01
CA LEU A 324 24.28 -11.86 5.22
C LEU A 324 23.43 -12.75 6.16
N SER A 325 23.90 -12.92 7.40
CA SER A 325 23.23 -13.73 8.43
C SER A 325 21.93 -13.10 8.94
N SER A 326 21.18 -13.79 9.80
CA SER A 326 19.94 -13.23 10.37
C SER A 326 20.19 -11.94 11.15
N GLN A 327 21.28 -11.86 11.92
CA GLN A 327 21.67 -10.64 12.65
C GLN A 327 22.09 -9.50 11.73
N VAL A 328 22.87 -9.80 10.67
CA VAL A 328 23.31 -8.76 9.72
C VAL A 328 22.13 -8.24 8.91
N ARG A 329 21.21 -9.11 8.50
CA ARG A 329 19.97 -8.72 7.80
C ARG A 329 19.13 -7.73 8.62
N SER A 330 19.08 -7.89 9.94
CA SER A 330 18.36 -6.96 10.82
C SER A 330 18.92 -5.54 10.84
N LEU A 331 20.20 -5.36 10.48
CA LEU A 331 20.84 -4.03 10.43
C LEU A 331 20.59 -3.29 9.13
N LEU A 332 20.21 -4.00 8.07
CA LEU A 332 20.05 -3.42 6.75
C LEU A 332 18.63 -2.88 6.56
N PRO A 333 18.47 -1.77 5.84
CA PRO A 333 17.16 -1.28 5.50
C PRO A 333 16.53 -2.28 4.51
N PRO A 334 15.21 -2.51 4.60
CA PRO A 334 14.54 -3.39 3.66
C PRO A 334 14.74 -2.87 2.23
N GLY A 335 14.86 -3.77 1.27
CA GLY A 335 15.06 -3.45 -0.16
C GLY A 335 14.32 -4.45 -1.02
N HIS A 336 13.71 -4.03 -2.14
CA HIS A 336 13.14 -4.96 -3.12
C HIS A 336 14.17 -5.41 -4.17
N SER A 337 15.20 -4.60 -4.39
CA SER A 337 16.26 -4.89 -5.35
C SER A 337 17.11 -6.08 -4.95
N LYS A 338 17.55 -6.85 -5.95
CA LYS A 338 18.45 -8.01 -5.78
C LYS A 338 19.80 -7.59 -5.21
N ARG A 339 20.22 -6.38 -5.59
CA ARG A 339 21.44 -5.74 -5.15
C ARG A 339 21.09 -4.39 -4.55
N GLN A 340 21.86 -4.00 -3.56
CA GLN A 340 21.68 -2.72 -2.90
C GLN A 340 23.04 -2.16 -2.51
N ARG A 341 23.27 -0.89 -2.80
CA ARG A 341 24.52 -0.23 -2.43
C ARG A 341 24.39 0.37 -1.04
N ILE A 342 25.39 0.14 -0.21
CA ILE A 342 25.47 0.68 1.15
C ILE A 342 26.83 1.32 1.38
N LEU A 343 26.94 2.09 2.46
CA LEU A 343 28.21 2.66 2.91
C LEU A 343 28.53 2.12 4.30
N PHE A 344 29.69 1.49 4.43
CA PHE A 344 30.28 1.23 5.72
C PHE A 344 31.10 2.44 6.16
N VAL A 345 31.14 2.68 7.46
CA VAL A 345 32.01 3.70 8.06
C VAL A 345 32.88 3.00 9.09
N ASP A 346 34.20 3.11 8.94
CA ASP A 346 35.15 2.61 9.93
C ASP A 346 35.10 3.51 11.18
N GLU A 347 34.81 2.91 12.35
CA GLU A 347 34.64 3.64 13.61
C GLU A 347 35.90 4.41 14.06
N PHE A 348 37.09 3.91 13.72
CA PHE A 348 38.36 4.48 14.20
C PHE A 348 38.93 5.55 13.28
N THR A 349 38.74 5.39 11.97
CA THR A 349 39.31 6.26 10.95
C THR A 349 38.28 7.17 10.29
N ASN A 350 36.99 6.88 10.47
CA ASN A 350 35.87 7.53 9.78
C ASN A 350 35.98 7.45 8.25
N GLU A 351 36.67 6.42 7.76
CA GLU A 351 36.80 6.11 6.34
C GLU A 351 35.50 5.47 5.83
N GLU A 352 34.96 6.02 4.74
CA GLU A 352 33.79 5.47 4.07
C GLU A 352 34.20 4.37 3.07
N ILE A 353 33.55 3.21 3.18
CA ILE A 353 33.83 2.05 2.35
C ILE A 353 32.54 1.66 1.63
N VAL A 354 32.59 1.62 0.31
CA VAL A 354 31.43 1.25 -0.51
C VAL A 354 31.16 -0.24 -0.40
N GLY A 355 29.96 -0.57 0.06
CA GLY A 355 29.45 -1.93 0.18
C GLY A 355 28.35 -2.25 -0.83
N TRP A 356 28.21 -3.53 -1.17
CA TRP A 356 27.16 -4.03 -2.05
C TRP A 356 26.50 -5.26 -1.43
N VAL A 357 25.23 -5.13 -1.05
CA VAL A 357 24.41 -6.24 -0.57
C VAL A 357 23.99 -7.06 -1.78
N VAL A 358 24.28 -8.36 -1.78
CA VAL A 358 23.87 -9.31 -2.82
C VAL A 358 22.93 -10.32 -2.18
N LYS A 359 21.62 -10.10 -2.32
CA LYS A 359 20.61 -10.89 -1.58
C LYS A 359 20.57 -12.34 -2.03
N ASP A 360 20.60 -12.58 -3.34
CA ASP A 360 20.57 -13.93 -3.92
C ASP A 360 21.80 -14.75 -3.50
N GLY A 361 22.95 -14.09 -3.37
CA GLY A 361 24.20 -14.69 -2.90
C GLY A 361 24.34 -14.76 -1.38
N ARG A 362 23.50 -14.04 -0.63
CA ARG A 362 23.53 -13.92 0.83
C ARG A 362 24.87 -13.41 1.38
N TYR A 363 25.45 -12.38 0.76
CA TYR A 363 26.65 -11.70 1.27
C TYR A 363 26.63 -10.21 0.98
N ILE A 364 27.55 -9.48 1.62
CA ILE A 364 27.85 -8.08 1.34
C ILE A 364 29.30 -7.97 0.86
N PHE A 365 29.52 -7.41 -0.33
CA PHE A 365 30.83 -7.17 -0.93
C PHE A 365 31.39 -5.81 -0.54
N GLY A 366 32.73 -5.66 -0.52
CA GLY A 366 33.41 -4.37 -0.39
C GLY A 366 34.48 -4.28 0.72
N LEU A 367 34.69 -5.35 1.49
CA LEU A 367 35.54 -5.31 2.70
C LEU A 367 36.96 -5.86 2.49
N ARG A 368 37.36 -6.19 1.26
CA ARG A 368 38.67 -6.80 0.97
C ARG A 368 39.83 -5.96 1.48
N ASP A 369 39.91 -4.72 1.00
CA ASP A 369 41.00 -3.81 1.31
C ASP A 369 41.01 -3.45 2.80
N TRP A 370 39.83 -3.34 3.40
CA TRP A 370 39.68 -3.10 4.83
C TRP A 370 40.21 -4.28 5.68
N TYR A 371 39.90 -5.52 5.31
CA TYR A 371 40.44 -6.71 5.98
C TYR A 371 41.96 -6.80 5.87
N GLU A 372 42.53 -6.43 4.72
CA GLU A 372 43.98 -6.44 4.50
C GLU A 372 44.68 -5.33 5.29
N LYS A 373 44.18 -4.11 5.22
CA LYS A 373 44.71 -2.94 5.94
C LYS A 373 44.72 -3.15 7.45
N ASN A 374 43.67 -3.75 7.99
CA ASN A 374 43.53 -4.00 9.44
C ASN A 374 44.08 -5.37 9.87
N GLY A 375 44.62 -6.16 8.95
CA GLY A 375 45.23 -7.47 9.27
C GLY A 375 44.24 -8.48 9.84
N ILE A 376 42.95 -8.42 9.47
CA ILE A 376 41.91 -9.31 9.99
C ILE A 376 42.16 -10.74 9.47
N PRO A 377 42.39 -11.73 10.36
CA PRO A 377 42.67 -13.11 9.95
C PRO A 377 41.37 -13.89 9.69
N ILE A 378 41.51 -15.07 9.09
CA ILE A 378 40.44 -16.09 9.09
C ILE A 378 40.15 -16.46 10.55
N GLY A 379 38.87 -16.50 10.92
CA GLY A 379 38.44 -16.70 12.30
C GLY A 379 38.47 -15.43 13.16
N GLY A 380 38.82 -14.28 12.58
CA GLY A 380 38.66 -12.98 13.25
C GLY A 380 37.19 -12.65 13.49
N PHE A 381 36.90 -11.93 14.57
CA PHE A 381 35.56 -11.43 14.86
C PHE A 381 35.45 -9.98 14.44
N VAL A 382 34.42 -9.67 13.66
CA VAL A 382 34.11 -8.30 13.24
C VAL A 382 32.74 -7.93 13.79
N ARG A 383 32.65 -6.73 14.34
CA ARG A 383 31.42 -6.13 14.83
C ARG A 383 30.94 -5.10 13.83
N VAL A 384 29.63 -5.09 13.58
CA VAL A 384 28.97 -4.11 12.72
C VAL A 384 27.77 -3.55 13.47
N GLN A 385 27.49 -2.27 13.27
CA GLN A 385 26.40 -1.58 13.94
C GLN A 385 25.59 -0.79 12.92
N ALA A 386 24.31 -0.61 13.19
CA ALA A 386 23.48 0.26 12.36
C ALA A 386 24.00 1.70 12.42
N GLY A 387 24.16 2.32 11.25
CA GLY A 387 24.58 3.72 11.15
C GLY A 387 23.49 4.69 11.59
N ALA A 388 23.84 5.98 11.71
CA ALA A 388 22.85 7.04 11.95
C ALA A 388 21.81 7.18 10.82
N LYS A 389 22.16 6.70 9.62
CA LYS A 389 21.28 6.48 8.47
C LYS A 389 21.39 4.99 8.10
N PRO A 390 20.53 4.13 8.66
CA PRO A 390 20.61 2.68 8.46
C PRO A 390 20.37 2.30 7.00
#